data_AF-A0A0R3SFC8-F1
#
_entry.id   AF-A0A0R3SFC8-F1
#
_cell.length_a   1.000
_cell.length_b   1.000
_cell.length_c   1.000
_cell.angle_alpha   90.00
_cell.angle_beta   90.00
_cell.angle_gamma   90.00
#
_symmetry.space_group_name_H-M   'P 1'
#
loop_
_entity.id
_entity.type
_entity.pdbx_description
1 polymer ?
#
loop_
_entity_poly.entity_id
_entity_poly.type
_entity_poly.pdbx_seq_one_letter_code
_entity_poly.pdbx_strand_id
1 'polypeptide(L)'
;MAQQKNDDVLEEFERQCDNLLLSLSSMDFSSQSNFTECRFGDITEKFIDSCRALDAWFIHKRLIINTKCPEYELADELNKLRKELEDKRKYVHYLRWRISAYVSSIDVINKKLTEGVVYVPDA
;
A
#
# COMPACT_ATOMS: atom_id res chain seq x y z
N MET A 1 16.90 -0.26 -11.75
CA MET A 1 17.81 0.88 -12.02
C MET A 1 17.50 2.15 -11.20
N ALA A 2 16.34 2.30 -10.53
CA ALA A 2 16.03 3.48 -9.70
C ALA A 2 16.50 3.41 -8.23
N GLN A 3 16.75 2.20 -7.70
CA GLN A 3 17.17 2.03 -6.30
C GLN A 3 18.60 2.51 -6.05
N GLN A 4 19.51 2.23 -6.99
CA GLN A 4 20.94 2.48 -6.86
C GLN A 4 21.33 3.96 -6.84
N LYS A 5 20.49 4.84 -7.40
CA LYS A 5 20.71 6.30 -7.41
C LYS A 5 20.25 7.00 -6.12
N ASN A 6 19.59 6.27 -5.21
CA ASN A 6 18.96 6.84 -4.02
C ASN A 6 19.82 6.71 -2.75
N ASP A 7 20.68 5.71 -2.66
CA ASP A 7 21.60 5.55 -1.53
C ASP A 7 22.77 6.56 -1.65
N ASP A 8 23.15 6.91 -2.88
CA ASP A 8 24.16 7.93 -3.19
C ASP A 8 23.87 9.32 -2.58
N VAL A 9 22.61 9.69 -2.33
CA VAL A 9 22.24 11.04 -1.83
C VAL A 9 22.61 11.21 -0.36
N LEU A 10 22.42 10.17 0.45
CA LEU A 10 22.77 10.21 1.87
C LEU A 10 24.28 10.16 2.05
N GLU A 11 24.96 9.28 1.30
CA GLU A 11 26.42 9.18 1.29
C GLU A 11 27.07 10.51 0.85
N GLU A 12 26.50 11.18 -0.16
CA GLU A 12 26.96 12.51 -0.58
C GLU A 12 26.76 13.57 0.50
N PHE A 13 25.62 13.57 1.19
CA PHE A 13 25.36 14.48 2.29
C PHE A 13 26.34 14.28 3.46
N GLU A 14 26.57 13.03 3.86
CA GLU A 14 27.53 12.67 4.91
C GLU A 14 28.95 13.10 4.52
N ARG A 15 29.35 12.86 3.26
CA ARG A 15 30.65 13.32 2.74
C ARG A 15 30.81 14.84 2.80
N GLN A 16 29.75 15.60 2.47
CA GLN A 16 29.82 17.06 2.57
C GLN A 16 29.82 17.56 4.02
N CYS A 17 29.17 16.85 4.95
CA CYS A 17 29.30 17.12 6.39
C CYS A 17 30.77 16.97 6.83
N ASP A 18 31.41 15.86 6.45
CA ASP A 18 32.80 15.60 6.81
C ASP A 18 33.75 16.65 6.21
N ASN A 19 33.55 17.03 4.95
CA ASN A 19 34.33 18.09 4.31
C ASN A 19 34.20 19.44 5.03
N LEU A 20 33.00 19.79 5.47
CA LEU A 20 32.75 21.01 6.22
C LEU A 20 33.45 20.96 7.59
N LEU A 21 33.32 19.84 8.32
CA LEU A 21 33.96 19.66 9.63
C LEU A 21 35.49 19.64 9.54
N LEU A 22 36.06 18.99 8.52
CA LEU A 22 37.49 19.01 8.25
C LEU A 22 37.99 20.42 7.92
N SER A 23 37.23 21.20 7.16
CA SER A 23 37.58 22.59 6.87
C SER A 23 37.50 23.50 8.10
N LEU A 24 36.54 23.27 9.00
CA LEU A 24 36.41 24.01 10.27
C LEU A 24 37.52 23.66 11.26
N SER A 25 37.92 22.39 11.32
CA SER A 25 38.97 21.89 12.24
C SER A 25 40.39 22.25 11.81
N SER A 26 40.61 22.47 10.51
CA SER A 26 41.91 22.90 9.96
C SER A 26 42.13 24.42 10.03
N MET A 27 41.27 25.14 10.76
CA MET A 27 41.27 26.60 10.79
C MET A 27 42.28 27.15 11.80
N ASP A 28 43.31 27.82 11.30
CA ASP A 28 44.13 28.72 12.10
C ASP A 28 43.43 30.09 12.20
N PHE A 29 42.91 30.44 13.38
CA PHE A 29 42.28 31.75 13.67
C PHE A 29 43.27 32.94 13.68
N SER A 30 44.38 32.84 12.95
CA SER A 30 45.33 33.94 12.84
C SER A 30 44.75 35.08 12.00
N SER A 31 44.85 36.29 12.51
CA SER A 31 44.23 37.51 11.99
C SER A 31 44.87 38.06 10.69
N GLN A 32 45.61 37.25 9.94
CA GLN A 32 46.43 37.70 8.80
C GLN A 32 45.99 37.22 7.41
N SER A 33 44.86 36.53 7.26
CA SER A 33 44.44 36.01 5.95
C SER A 33 43.12 36.62 5.48
N ASN A 34 43.20 37.55 4.52
CA ASN A 34 42.07 38.05 3.73
C ASN A 34 41.65 37.07 2.60
N PHE A 35 41.94 35.76 2.75
CA PHE A 35 41.76 34.75 1.69
C PHE A 35 40.85 33.58 2.12
N THR A 36 40.34 33.61 3.35
CA THR A 36 39.49 32.56 3.93
C THR A 36 38.07 32.53 3.36
N GLU A 37 37.56 33.66 2.86
CA GLU A 37 36.17 33.81 2.41
C GLU A 37 35.85 33.03 1.11
N CYS A 38 36.75 33.05 0.11
CA CYS A 38 36.55 32.31 -1.15
C CYS A 38 36.67 30.78 -0.98
N ARG A 39 37.53 30.28 -0.08
CA ARG A 39 37.67 28.83 0.14
C ARG A 39 36.48 28.22 0.86
N PHE A 40 35.84 28.99 1.75
CA PHE A 40 34.74 28.51 2.56
C PHE A 40 33.39 28.60 1.84
N GLY A 41 33.26 29.55 0.90
CA GLY A 41 32.09 29.68 0.03
C GLY A 41 31.77 28.38 -0.70
N ASP A 42 32.74 27.80 -1.41
CA ASP A 42 32.55 26.58 -2.21
C ASP A 42 32.14 25.35 -1.37
N ILE A 43 32.71 25.20 -0.16
CA ILE A 43 32.40 24.06 0.72
C ILE A 43 31.02 24.22 1.32
N THR A 44 30.68 25.44 1.73
CA THR A 44 29.36 25.77 2.30
C THR A 44 28.27 25.63 1.24
N GLU A 45 28.50 26.08 0.01
CA GLU A 45 27.57 25.92 -1.10
C GLU A 45 27.31 24.45 -1.40
N LYS A 46 28.37 23.62 -1.50
CA LYS A 46 28.23 22.17 -1.72
C LYS A 46 27.46 21.46 -0.60
N PHE A 47 27.69 21.87 0.64
CA PHE A 47 26.92 21.36 1.78
C PHE A 47 25.46 21.79 1.75
N ILE A 48 25.17 23.04 1.39
CA ILE A 48 23.78 23.52 1.25
C ILE A 48 23.08 22.77 0.11
N ASP A 49 23.76 22.51 -1.00
CA ASP A 49 23.20 21.77 -2.12
C ASP A 49 22.96 20.30 -1.79
N SER A 50 23.83 19.67 -0.98
CA SER A 50 23.57 18.31 -0.48
C SER A 50 22.39 18.27 0.48
N CYS A 51 22.22 19.27 1.36
CA CYS A 51 21.02 19.42 2.20
C CYS A 51 19.74 19.49 1.34
N ARG A 52 19.74 20.33 0.30
CA ARG A 52 18.59 20.49 -0.60
C ARG A 52 18.29 19.20 -1.37
N ALA A 53 19.32 18.48 -1.81
CA ALA A 53 19.16 17.20 -2.46
C ALA A 53 18.55 16.14 -1.52
N LEU A 54 18.99 16.12 -0.26
CA LEU A 54 18.46 15.25 0.77
C LEU A 54 16.98 15.55 1.08
N ASP A 55 16.61 16.83 1.22
CA ASP A 55 15.22 17.25 1.42
C ASP A 55 14.33 16.84 0.25
N ALA A 56 14.77 17.08 -0.99
CA ALA A 56 14.05 16.68 -2.19
C ALA A 56 13.85 15.15 -2.25
N TRP A 57 14.87 14.39 -1.84
CA TRP A 57 14.80 12.94 -1.75
C TRP A 57 13.76 12.48 -0.72
N PHE A 58 13.75 13.05 0.50
CA PHE A 58 12.76 12.72 1.53
C PHE A 58 11.34 13.04 1.07
N ILE A 59 11.12 14.20 0.45
CA ILE A 59 9.81 14.58 -0.09
C ILE A 59 9.35 13.58 -1.15
N HIS A 60 10.25 13.17 -2.06
CA HIS A 60 9.93 12.20 -3.10
C HIS A 60 9.59 10.82 -2.52
N LYS A 61 10.36 10.33 -1.54
CA LYS A 61 10.06 9.06 -0.84
C LYS A 61 8.72 9.12 -0.12
N ARG A 62 8.44 10.22 0.58
CA ARG A 62 7.16 10.42 1.27
C ARG A 62 5.99 10.44 0.30
N LEU A 63 6.14 11.07 -0.87
CA LEU A 63 5.14 11.06 -1.92
C LEU A 63 4.85 9.62 -2.39
N ILE A 64 5.89 8.83 -2.69
CA ILE A 64 5.72 7.43 -3.11
C ILE A 64 4.96 6.63 -2.06
N ILE A 65 5.34 6.75 -0.78
CA ILE A 65 4.66 6.05 0.32
C ILE A 65 3.19 6.48 0.39
N ASN A 66 2.92 7.79 0.36
CA ASN A 66 1.56 8.32 0.39
C ASN A 66 0.71 7.91 -0.82
N THR A 67 1.32 7.72 -1.99
CA THR A 67 0.59 7.22 -3.17
C THR A 67 0.32 5.72 -3.10
N LYS A 68 1.22 4.93 -2.51
CA LYS A 68 1.06 3.48 -2.42
C LYS A 68 0.18 3.03 -1.25
N CYS A 69 0.20 3.75 -0.13
CA CYS A 69 -0.65 3.46 1.03
C CYS A 69 -2.14 3.30 0.68
N PRO A 70 -2.79 4.24 -0.04
CA PRO A 70 -4.20 4.09 -0.42
C PRO A 70 -4.43 2.94 -1.41
N GLU A 71 -3.45 2.61 -2.27
CA GLU A 71 -3.55 1.44 -3.15
C GLU A 71 -3.56 0.13 -2.35
N TYR A 72 -2.77 0.03 -1.28
CA TYR A 72 -2.78 -1.12 -0.38
C TYR A 72 -4.09 -1.22 0.41
N GLU A 73 -4.63 -0.10 0.90
CA GLU A 73 -5.92 -0.07 1.58
C GLU A 73 -7.06 -0.51 0.65
N LEU A 74 -7.09 0.00 -0.58
CA LEU A 74 -8.05 -0.41 -1.62
C LEU A 74 -7.92 -1.89 -1.96
N ALA A 75 -6.69 -2.42 -2.03
CA ALA A 75 -6.47 -3.84 -2.29
C ALA A 75 -7.01 -4.73 -1.16
N ASP A 76 -6.86 -4.31 0.10
CA ASP A 76 -7.41 -5.02 1.26
C ASP A 76 -8.95 -4.98 1.25
N GLU A 77 -9.55 -3.82 0.96
CA GLU A 77 -11.01 -3.71 0.80
C GLU A 77 -11.55 -4.59 -0.34
N LEU A 78 -10.88 -4.59 -1.50
CA LEU A 78 -11.24 -5.48 -2.62
C LEU A 78 -11.18 -6.95 -2.22
N ASN A 79 -10.18 -7.35 -1.44
CA ASN A 79 -10.07 -8.73 -0.97
C ASN A 79 -11.20 -9.09 0.02
N LYS A 80 -11.57 -8.18 0.91
CA LYS A 80 -12.73 -8.36 1.82
C LYS A 80 -14.03 -8.52 1.03
N LEU A 81 -14.28 -7.65 0.05
CA LEU A 81 -15.47 -7.72 -0.80
C LEU A 81 -15.53 -9.01 -1.62
N ARG A 82 -14.39 -9.45 -2.17
CA ARG A 82 -14.29 -10.74 -2.88
C ARG A 82 -14.65 -11.92 -1.98
N LYS A 83 -14.16 -11.92 -0.75
CA LYS A 83 -14.47 -12.96 0.24
C LYS A 83 -15.96 -12.96 0.59
N GLU A 84 -16.54 -11.80 0.88
CA GLU A 84 -17.97 -11.67 1.18
C GLU A 84 -18.84 -12.17 0.01
N LEU A 85 -18.47 -11.83 -1.22
CA LEU A 85 -19.16 -12.28 -2.41
C LEU A 85 -19.12 -13.81 -2.57
N GLU A 86 -17.98 -14.43 -2.29
CA GLU A 86 -17.84 -15.89 -2.32
C GLU A 86 -18.68 -16.57 -1.24
N ASP A 87 -18.68 -16.03 -0.02
CA ASP A 87 -19.49 -16.56 1.09
C ASP A 87 -20.99 -16.44 0.79
N LYS A 88 -21.43 -15.30 0.22
CA LYS A 88 -22.82 -15.12 -0.23
C LYS A 88 -23.19 -16.10 -1.35
N ARG A 89 -22.30 -16.37 -2.31
CA ARG A 89 -22.54 -17.37 -3.37
C ARG A 89 -22.76 -18.76 -2.78
N LYS A 90 -21.91 -19.18 -1.85
CA LYS A 90 -22.07 -20.47 -1.14
C LYS A 90 -23.40 -20.54 -0.42
N TYR A 91 -23.80 -19.46 0.26
CA TYR A 91 -25.08 -19.41 0.97
C TYR A 91 -26.28 -19.52 0.03
N VAL A 92 -26.25 -18.84 -1.12
CA VAL A 92 -27.29 -18.96 -2.15
C VAL A 92 -27.37 -20.40 -2.69
N HIS A 93 -26.24 -21.05 -2.96
CA HIS A 93 -26.22 -22.45 -3.37
C HIS A 93 -26.83 -23.38 -2.32
N TYR A 94 -26.49 -23.17 -1.05
CA TYR A 94 -27.07 -23.91 0.07
C TYR A 94 -28.59 -23.73 0.17
N LEU A 95 -29.09 -22.49 0.04
CA LEU A 95 -30.53 -22.21 0.05
C LEU A 95 -31.25 -22.87 -1.12
N ARG A 96 -30.68 -22.80 -2.34
CA ARG A 96 -31.24 -23.47 -3.51
C ARG A 96 -31.35 -24.98 -3.30
N TRP A 97 -30.31 -25.59 -2.76
CA TRP A 97 -30.31 -27.02 -2.44
C TRP A 97 -31.41 -27.36 -1.42
N ARG A 98 -31.54 -26.58 -0.33
CA ARG A 98 -32.60 -26.79 0.67
C ARG A 98 -34.01 -26.65 0.09
N ILE A 99 -34.25 -25.63 -0.72
CA ILE A 99 -35.54 -25.43 -1.38
C ILE A 99 -35.87 -26.63 -2.26
N SER A 100 -34.91 -27.10 -3.07
CA SER A 100 -35.11 -28.29 -3.89
C SER A 100 -35.47 -29.52 -3.06
N ALA A 101 -34.82 -29.72 -1.91
CA ALA A 101 -35.12 -30.85 -1.01
C ALA A 101 -36.54 -30.75 -0.42
N TYR A 102 -36.98 -29.55 -0.04
CA TYR A 102 -38.35 -29.32 0.43
C TYR A 102 -39.39 -29.56 -0.67
N VAL A 103 -39.15 -29.07 -1.89
CA VAL A 103 -40.04 -29.31 -3.04
C VAL A 103 -40.20 -30.81 -3.28
N SER A 104 -39.10 -31.55 -3.36
CA SER A 104 -39.14 -33.01 -3.53
C SER A 104 -39.88 -33.72 -2.38
N SER A 105 -39.75 -33.24 -1.14
CA SER A 105 -40.48 -33.79 0.01
C SER A 105 -41.99 -33.53 -0.11
N ILE A 106 -42.38 -32.34 -0.56
CA ILE A 106 -43.77 -31.95 -0.81
C ILE A 106 -44.35 -32.80 -1.95
N ASP A 107 -43.60 -33.03 -3.03
CA ASP A 107 -44.04 -33.86 -4.16
C ASP A 107 -44.35 -35.30 -3.72
N VAL A 108 -43.50 -35.86 -2.84
CA VAL A 108 -43.74 -37.19 -2.25
C VAL A 108 -45.01 -37.21 -1.41
N ILE A 109 -45.26 -36.17 -0.61
CA ILE A 109 -46.47 -36.05 0.21
C ILE A 109 -47.71 -35.92 -0.68
N ASN A 110 -47.68 -35.03 -1.68
CA ASN A 110 -48.76 -34.83 -2.63
C ASN A 110 -49.12 -36.13 -3.35
N LYS A 111 -48.10 -36.86 -3.85
CA LYS A 111 -48.31 -38.15 -4.50
C LYS A 111 -49.05 -39.14 -3.61
N LYS A 112 -48.62 -39.28 -2.34
CA LYS A 112 -49.29 -40.14 -1.36
C LYS A 112 -50.72 -39.72 -1.04
N LEU A 113 -51.00 -38.42 -0.99
CA LEU A 113 -52.35 -37.91 -0.74
C LEU A 113 -53.29 -38.12 -1.94
N THR A 114 -52.75 -38.09 -3.16
CA THR A 114 -53.52 -38.35 -4.39
C THR A 114 -53.66 -39.85 -4.71
N GLU A 115 -52.74 -40.70 -4.24
CA GLU A 115 -52.82 -42.17 -4.32
C GLU A 115 -53.89 -42.69 -3.35
N GLY A 116 -55.17 -42.56 -3.72
CA GLY A 116 -56.30 -43.06 -2.93
C GLY A 116 -57.62 -42.32 -3.15
N VAL A 117 -57.59 -41.14 -3.76
CA VAL A 117 -58.80 -40.36 -4.08
C VAL A 117 -59.29 -40.75 -5.49
N VAL A 118 -59.97 -41.90 -5.59
CA VAL A 118 -60.80 -42.18 -6.77
C VAL A 118 -62.06 -41.31 -6.64
N TYR A 119 -62.20 -40.31 -7.50
CA TYR A 119 -63.47 -39.59 -7.62
C TYR A 119 -64.55 -40.58 -8.09
N VAL A 120 -65.49 -40.90 -7.20
CA VAL A 120 -66.73 -41.59 -7.57
C VAL A 120 -67.77 -40.50 -7.75
N PRO A 121 -68.30 -40.28 -8.97
CA PRO A 121 -69.37 -39.32 -9.17
C PRO A 121 -70.62 -39.82 -8.45
N ASP A 122 -71.28 -38.95 -7.70
CA ASP A 122 -72.60 -39.24 -7.13
C ASP A 122 -73.61 -39.43 -8.28
N ALA A 123 -74.22 -40.61 -8.32
CA ALA A 123 -75.15 -41.07 -9.37
C ALA A 123 -76.52 -40.36 -9.32
#